data_AF-A0A915HZG7-F1
#
_entry.id   AF-A0A915HZG7-F1
#
_cell.length_a   1.000
_cell.length_b   1.000
_cell.length_c   1.000
_cell.angle_alpha   90.00
_cell.angle_beta   90.00
_cell.angle_gamma   90.00
#
_symmetry.space_group_name_H-M   'P 1'
#
loop_
_entity.id
_entity.type
_entity.pdbx_description
1 polymer ?
#
loop_
_entity_poly.entity_id
_entity_poly.type
_entity_poly.pdbx_seq_one_letter_code
_entity_poly.pdbx_strand_id
1 'polypeptide(L)'
;MKILELGLRGVDPNVALCYWDSTLDHDLPNPADSVLWTPQLLGNGQGYVTTGPFANWPTPSVIPEVNRNRLYRTVGTAAGADALYNRQDIERFMQIPTFEKLAVYCQDPTFEILHGGGHDFVGGHMTYLATSPNDPVFFLHHTFIDYVWEMWRQKHQNLHQRETEYPPDGPRSCGVLYQSDSQMKPFDMKNKDGLGNNYHSLYTYAPSPTCGNGLCSGDYLFCNTNTGFCSAKVRPGGDCTNLEQFDSCFNSACVNGRCTQSDVLSVKDQRPNAVEADDTISLAVAPAVSDDPVATAASIALGVVTSETATEQSKEQDTDQRQQPDTLFATENTDSSKDVITVTESLS
;
A
#
# COMPACT_ATOMS: atom_id res chain seq x y z
N MET A 1 -3.24 8.02 6.71
CA MET A 1 -2.00 7.25 6.97
C MET A 1 -0.94 8.07 7.70
N LYS A 2 -0.65 9.32 7.30
CA LYS A 2 0.42 10.14 7.91
C LYS A 2 0.34 10.30 9.44
N ILE A 3 -0.86 10.48 9.99
CA ILE A 3 -1.05 10.61 11.44
C ILE A 3 -0.59 9.35 12.19
N LEU A 4 -0.84 8.15 11.64
CA LEU A 4 -0.34 6.90 12.23
C LEU A 4 1.18 6.86 12.19
N GLU A 5 1.79 7.19 11.06
CA GLU A 5 3.26 7.19 10.93
C GLU A 5 3.91 8.14 11.96
N LEU A 6 3.37 9.35 12.12
CA LEU A 6 3.85 10.30 13.12
C LEU A 6 3.69 9.76 14.56
N GLY A 7 2.59 9.06 14.85
CA GLY A 7 2.39 8.37 16.12
C GLY A 7 3.44 7.28 16.36
N LEU A 8 3.74 6.47 15.35
CA LEU A 8 4.78 5.44 15.42
C LEU A 8 6.19 6.05 15.55
N ARG A 9 6.45 7.18 14.90
CA ARG A 9 7.71 7.93 15.03
C ARG A 9 7.94 8.52 16.42
N GLY A 10 6.88 8.66 17.21
CA GLY A 10 7.00 8.94 18.65
C GLY A 10 7.65 7.81 19.45
N VAL A 11 7.66 6.58 18.91
CA VAL A 11 8.31 5.39 19.50
C VAL A 11 9.63 5.09 18.81
N ASP A 12 9.64 5.03 17.48
CA ASP A 12 10.84 4.83 16.67
C ASP A 12 10.93 5.92 15.58
N PRO A 13 11.81 6.92 15.71
CA PRO A 13 11.85 8.06 14.80
C PRO A 13 12.20 7.69 13.35
N ASN A 14 12.79 6.51 13.13
CA ASN A 14 13.20 6.05 11.80
C ASN A 14 12.12 5.19 11.11
N VAL A 15 11.00 4.91 11.78
CA VAL A 15 9.95 4.08 11.20
C VAL A 15 9.26 4.79 10.04
N ALA A 16 9.02 3.99 9.00
CA ALA A 16 8.27 4.36 7.82
C ALA A 16 7.11 3.37 7.66
N LEU A 17 5.94 3.86 7.25
CA LEU A 17 4.87 2.93 6.88
C LEU A 17 5.21 2.27 5.55
N CYS A 18 5.16 0.94 5.55
CA CYS A 18 5.38 0.12 4.39
C CYS A 18 4.06 -0.17 3.68
N TYR A 19 4.08 -0.39 2.37
CA TYR A 19 2.89 -0.76 1.59
C TYR A 19 2.85 -2.24 1.19
N TRP A 20 1.64 -2.77 1.07
CA TRP A 20 1.38 -4.09 0.51
C TRP A 20 0.98 -3.96 -0.97
N ASP A 21 1.93 -4.25 -1.86
CA ASP A 21 1.65 -4.30 -3.30
C ASP A 21 0.91 -5.58 -3.67
N SER A 22 -0.42 -5.52 -3.68
CA SER A 22 -1.26 -6.67 -3.98
C SER A 22 -1.09 -7.20 -5.41
N THR A 23 -0.49 -6.42 -6.32
CA THR A 23 -0.21 -6.87 -7.70
C THR A 23 0.84 -7.98 -7.72
N LEU A 24 1.70 -8.06 -6.69
CA LEU A 24 2.70 -9.13 -6.56
C LEU A 24 2.06 -10.46 -6.15
N ASP A 25 0.94 -10.42 -5.43
CA ASP A 25 0.20 -11.60 -4.99
C ASP A 25 -0.81 -12.07 -6.03
N HIS A 26 -1.44 -11.15 -6.77
CA HIS A 26 -2.39 -11.45 -7.83
C HIS A 26 -1.85 -12.49 -8.83
N ASP A 27 -0.56 -12.44 -9.13
CA ASP A 27 0.08 -13.29 -10.14
C ASP A 27 0.35 -14.73 -9.66
N LEU A 28 0.01 -15.06 -8.42
CA LEU A 28 0.11 -16.43 -7.89
C LEU A 28 -1.06 -17.30 -8.37
N PRO A 29 -0.87 -18.64 -8.50
CA PRO A 29 -1.97 -19.58 -8.76
C PRO A 29 -3.10 -19.45 -7.75
N ASN A 30 -2.72 -19.20 -6.49
CA ASN A 30 -3.63 -18.83 -5.41
C ASN A 30 -3.00 -17.69 -4.58
N PRO A 31 -3.49 -16.45 -4.67
CA PRO A 31 -2.94 -15.33 -3.90
C PRO A 31 -3.02 -15.52 -2.38
N ALA A 32 -3.96 -16.34 -1.88
CA ALA A 32 -4.03 -16.67 -0.45
C ALA A 32 -2.86 -17.53 0.04
N ASP A 33 -2.10 -18.12 -0.88
CA ASP A 33 -0.86 -18.85 -0.60
C ASP A 33 0.38 -17.95 -0.63
N SER A 34 0.23 -16.63 -0.73
CA SER A 34 1.34 -15.70 -0.56
C SER A 34 2.08 -15.90 0.78
N VAL A 35 3.40 -15.70 0.74
CA VAL A 35 4.29 -15.66 1.90
C VAL A 35 3.89 -14.58 2.92
N LEU A 36 3.12 -13.56 2.52
CA LEU A 36 2.55 -12.58 3.43
C LEU A 36 1.78 -13.23 4.59
N TRP A 37 1.07 -14.33 4.31
CA TRP A 37 0.22 -15.05 5.27
C TRP A 37 0.97 -16.13 6.05
N THR A 38 2.21 -15.81 6.45
CA THR A 38 3.10 -16.67 7.24
C THR A 38 3.47 -16.04 8.58
N PRO A 39 3.94 -16.83 9.58
CA PRO A 39 4.37 -16.29 10.87
C PRO A 39 5.49 -15.24 10.78
N GLN A 40 6.30 -15.23 9.72
CA GLN A 40 7.40 -14.28 9.54
C GLN A 40 6.90 -12.86 9.22
N LEU A 41 5.72 -12.74 8.60
CA LEU A 41 5.16 -11.47 8.14
C LEU A 41 3.86 -11.16 8.85
N LEU A 42 2.69 -11.40 8.25
CA LEU A 42 1.42 -10.94 8.81
C LEU A 42 0.76 -11.96 9.75
N GLY A 43 1.28 -13.19 9.85
CA GLY A 43 0.64 -14.29 10.55
C GLY A 43 -0.34 -15.07 9.67
N ASN A 44 -0.99 -16.09 10.24
CA ASN A 44 -1.94 -16.92 9.50
C ASN A 44 -3.10 -16.10 8.91
N GLY A 45 -3.45 -16.40 7.66
CA GLY A 45 -4.54 -15.73 6.94
C GLY A 45 -5.94 -16.29 7.19
N GLN A 46 -6.06 -17.37 7.97
CA GLN A 46 -7.32 -18.10 8.16
C GLN A 46 -7.63 -18.31 9.64
N GLY A 47 -8.84 -17.95 10.05
CA GLY A 47 -9.31 -18.06 11.42
C GLY A 47 -8.80 -16.95 12.33
N TYR A 48 -8.79 -17.22 13.64
CA TYR A 48 -8.13 -16.33 14.60
C TYR A 48 -6.63 -16.27 14.31
N VAL A 49 -6.06 -15.06 14.30
CA VAL A 49 -4.62 -14.89 14.10
C VAL A 49 -3.89 -15.34 15.37
N THR A 50 -3.08 -16.38 15.22
CA THR A 50 -2.37 -17.07 16.32
C THR A 50 -0.87 -17.17 16.08
N THR A 51 -0.38 -16.74 14.92
CA THR A 51 1.04 -16.74 14.56
C THR A 51 1.51 -15.37 14.12
N GLY A 52 2.83 -15.16 14.17
CA GLY A 52 3.49 -13.93 13.73
C GLY A 52 3.31 -12.73 14.68
N PRO A 53 3.72 -11.52 14.24
CA PRO A 53 3.77 -10.31 15.08
C PRO A 53 2.39 -9.86 15.55
N PHE A 54 1.33 -10.28 14.87
CA PHE A 54 -0.06 -9.96 15.22
C PHE A 54 -0.81 -11.15 15.85
N ALA A 55 -0.08 -12.15 16.35
CA ALA A 55 -0.67 -13.26 17.08
C ALA A 55 -1.44 -12.77 18.32
N ASN A 56 -2.69 -13.23 18.46
CA ASN A 56 -3.58 -12.84 19.56
C ASN A 56 -3.85 -11.32 19.65
N TRP A 57 -3.68 -10.57 18.55
CA TRP A 57 -3.90 -9.13 18.52
C TRP A 57 -5.30 -8.77 19.04
N PRO A 58 -5.42 -7.91 20.08
CA PRO A 58 -6.70 -7.54 20.65
C PRO A 58 -7.42 -6.56 19.72
N THR A 59 -8.73 -6.75 19.55
CA THR A 59 -9.57 -5.83 18.76
C THR A 59 -10.54 -5.09 19.68
N PRO A 60 -10.80 -3.79 19.46
CA PRO A 60 -11.76 -3.02 20.27
C PRO A 60 -13.18 -3.58 20.25
N SER A 61 -13.57 -4.23 19.16
CA SER A 61 -14.89 -4.80 18.93
C SER A 61 -14.83 -6.11 18.15
N VAL A 62 -15.84 -6.95 18.34
CA VAL A 62 -16.06 -8.16 17.54
C VAL A 62 -16.66 -7.82 16.16
N ILE A 63 -16.52 -8.76 15.23
CA ILE A 63 -17.27 -8.82 13.97
C ILE A 63 -18.33 -9.94 14.05
N PRO A 64 -19.36 -9.95 13.19
CA PRO A 64 -20.44 -10.94 13.24
C PRO A 64 -20.01 -12.41 13.27
N GLU A 65 -18.87 -12.75 12.66
CA GLU A 65 -18.36 -14.11 12.53
C GLU A 65 -17.74 -14.66 13.83
N VAL A 66 -17.39 -13.80 14.77
CA VAL A 66 -16.64 -14.19 15.97
C VAL A 66 -17.21 -13.58 17.25
N ASN A 67 -16.92 -14.22 18.37
CA ASN A 67 -17.36 -13.79 19.70
C ASN A 67 -16.21 -13.40 20.63
N ARG A 68 -15.02 -13.15 20.07
CA ARG A 68 -13.83 -12.75 20.82
C ARG A 68 -13.23 -11.50 20.19
N ASN A 69 -12.85 -10.56 21.04
CA ASN A 69 -12.13 -9.32 20.70
C ASN A 69 -10.67 -9.60 20.30
N ARG A 70 -10.51 -10.40 19.24
CA ARG A 70 -9.24 -10.86 18.72
C ARG A 70 -9.27 -10.87 17.20
N LEU A 71 -8.13 -10.56 16.61
CA LEU A 71 -8.00 -10.51 15.16
C LEU A 71 -8.37 -11.84 14.51
N TYR A 72 -9.20 -11.74 13.46
CA TYR A 72 -9.74 -12.86 12.70
C TYR A 72 -9.73 -12.51 11.21
N ARG A 73 -9.28 -13.44 10.37
CA ARG A 73 -9.11 -13.29 8.91
C ARG A 73 -9.68 -14.49 8.15
N THR A 74 -10.04 -14.27 6.89
CA THR A 74 -10.55 -15.31 5.98
C THR A 74 -9.96 -15.11 4.58
N VAL A 75 -8.63 -14.99 4.51
CA VAL A 75 -7.90 -14.59 3.30
C VAL A 75 -8.24 -15.49 2.12
N GLY A 76 -8.66 -14.88 1.01
CA GLY A 76 -9.03 -15.52 -0.25
C GLY A 76 -10.34 -16.31 -0.23
N THR A 77 -11.14 -16.21 0.84
CA THR A 77 -12.39 -16.98 0.97
C THR A 77 -13.60 -16.25 0.40
N ALA A 78 -13.73 -14.94 0.69
CA ALA A 78 -14.85 -14.13 0.23
C ALA A 78 -14.65 -13.62 -1.20
N ALA A 79 -13.40 -13.36 -1.58
CA ALA A 79 -13.05 -12.89 -2.92
C ALA A 79 -11.73 -13.55 -3.37
N GLY A 80 -11.69 -13.99 -4.64
CA GLY A 80 -10.54 -14.67 -5.24
C GLY A 80 -9.47 -13.69 -5.76
N ALA A 81 -8.59 -14.16 -6.64
CA ALA A 81 -7.52 -13.34 -7.22
C ALA A 81 -8.02 -12.06 -7.90
N ASP A 82 -9.17 -12.13 -8.57
CA ASP A 82 -9.80 -11.01 -9.28
C ASP A 82 -10.19 -9.82 -8.39
N ALA A 83 -10.09 -9.98 -7.06
CA ALA A 83 -10.34 -8.92 -6.09
C ALA A 83 -9.11 -8.04 -5.80
N LEU A 84 -7.91 -8.53 -6.10
CA LEU A 84 -6.67 -7.77 -5.92
C LEU A 84 -6.38 -6.94 -7.16
N TYR A 85 -5.76 -5.77 -6.99
CA TYR A 85 -5.21 -5.06 -8.13
C TYR A 85 -4.22 -5.95 -8.89
N ASN A 86 -4.31 -5.91 -10.20
CA ASN A 86 -3.30 -6.44 -11.09
C ASN A 86 -2.55 -5.30 -11.81
N ARG A 87 -1.47 -5.63 -12.52
CA ARG A 87 -0.68 -4.64 -13.28
C ARG A 87 -1.48 -3.87 -14.32
N GLN A 88 -2.43 -4.51 -15.01
CA GLN A 88 -3.25 -3.87 -16.03
C GLN A 88 -4.19 -2.82 -15.42
N ASP A 89 -4.68 -3.06 -14.19
CA ASP A 89 -5.46 -2.07 -13.45
C ASP A 89 -4.62 -0.82 -13.17
N ILE A 90 -3.39 -1.00 -12.68
CA ILE A 90 -2.46 0.12 -12.43
C ILE A 90 -2.18 0.88 -13.72
N GLU A 91 -1.86 0.17 -14.81
CA GLU A 91 -1.65 0.79 -16.12
C GLU A 91 -2.88 1.59 -16.59
N ARG A 92 -4.09 1.06 -16.39
CA ARG A 92 -5.35 1.73 -16.74
C ARG A 92 -5.55 2.99 -15.92
N PHE A 93 -5.32 2.97 -14.60
CA PHE A 93 -5.45 4.18 -13.77
C PHE A 93 -4.48 5.26 -14.20
N MET A 94 -3.26 4.88 -14.58
CA MET A 94 -2.29 5.83 -15.12
C MET A 94 -2.71 6.46 -16.45
N GLN A 95 -3.81 6.04 -17.10
CA GLN A 95 -4.37 6.69 -18.29
C GLN A 95 -5.59 7.57 -17.98
N ILE A 96 -6.09 7.58 -16.75
CA ILE A 96 -7.26 8.40 -16.37
C ILE A 96 -6.81 9.86 -16.25
N PRO A 97 -7.40 10.82 -16.98
CA PRO A 97 -6.79 12.14 -17.13
C PRO A 97 -7.07 13.12 -15.98
N THR A 98 -8.06 12.86 -15.12
CA THR A 98 -8.49 13.80 -14.08
C THR A 98 -8.77 13.10 -12.76
N PHE A 99 -8.55 13.79 -11.64
CA PHE A 99 -8.83 13.27 -10.30
C PHE A 99 -10.32 12.90 -10.16
N GLU A 100 -11.22 13.73 -10.70
CA GLU A 100 -12.66 13.47 -10.72
C GLU A 100 -13.01 12.10 -11.31
N LYS A 101 -12.34 11.69 -12.41
CA LYS A 101 -12.60 10.40 -13.05
C LYS A 101 -11.87 9.24 -12.39
N LEU A 102 -10.80 9.50 -11.64
CA LEU A 102 -10.03 8.43 -11.01
C LEU A 102 -10.70 7.96 -9.72
N ALA A 103 -11.06 8.90 -8.85
CA ALA A 103 -11.28 8.60 -7.44
C ALA A 103 -12.61 9.12 -6.88
N VAL A 104 -13.45 9.79 -7.68
CA VAL A 104 -14.81 10.13 -7.25
C VAL A 104 -15.70 8.92 -7.47
N TYR A 105 -15.89 8.12 -6.41
CA TYR A 105 -16.61 6.84 -6.43
C TYR A 105 -17.97 6.90 -7.14
N CYS A 106 -18.77 7.94 -6.89
CA CYS A 106 -20.09 8.06 -7.50
C CYS A 106 -20.07 8.46 -9.00
N GLN A 107 -18.90 8.77 -9.56
CA GLN A 107 -18.72 9.10 -10.98
C GLN A 107 -18.03 7.98 -11.76
N ASP A 108 -16.94 7.44 -11.20
CA ASP A 108 -16.30 6.22 -11.67
C ASP A 108 -15.82 5.43 -10.44
N PRO A 109 -16.47 4.31 -10.11
CA PRO A 109 -16.17 3.59 -8.89
C PRO A 109 -14.95 2.68 -9.04
N THR A 110 -14.30 2.60 -10.22
CA THR A 110 -13.32 1.54 -10.52
C THR A 110 -12.16 1.49 -9.53
N PHE A 111 -11.55 2.65 -9.21
CA PHE A 111 -10.41 2.70 -8.29
C PHE A 111 -10.80 2.24 -6.88
N GLU A 112 -11.89 2.78 -6.34
CA GLU A 112 -12.38 2.46 -4.99
C GLU A 112 -13.00 1.04 -4.90
N ILE A 113 -13.63 0.53 -5.97
CA ILE A 113 -14.13 -0.85 -6.04
C ILE A 113 -12.97 -1.85 -5.91
N LEU A 114 -11.89 -1.63 -6.65
CA LEU A 114 -10.73 -2.52 -6.58
C LEU A 114 -9.99 -2.38 -5.25
N HIS A 115 -9.98 -1.18 -4.65
CA HIS A 115 -9.56 -1.01 -3.25
C HIS A 115 -10.42 -1.84 -2.30
N GLY A 116 -11.73 -1.83 -2.47
CA GLY A 116 -12.69 -2.66 -1.72
C GLY A 116 -12.44 -4.17 -1.92
N GLY A 117 -12.01 -4.58 -3.11
CA GLY A 117 -11.62 -5.97 -3.38
C GLY A 117 -10.47 -6.45 -2.48
N GLY A 118 -9.50 -5.59 -2.17
CA GLY A 118 -8.44 -5.92 -1.20
C GLY A 118 -8.96 -6.15 0.22
N HIS A 119 -9.98 -5.40 0.63
CA HIS A 119 -10.67 -5.62 1.91
C HIS A 119 -11.34 -6.99 1.96
N ASP A 120 -12.12 -7.32 0.92
CA ASP A 120 -12.83 -8.58 0.82
C ASP A 120 -11.89 -9.77 0.68
N PHE A 121 -10.77 -9.59 -0.03
CA PHE A 121 -9.74 -10.61 -0.15
C PHE A 121 -9.16 -10.99 1.21
N VAL A 122 -8.80 -10.03 2.06
CA VAL A 122 -8.27 -10.34 3.41
C VAL A 122 -9.36 -10.94 4.30
N GLY A 123 -10.57 -10.40 4.19
CA GLY A 123 -11.75 -10.89 4.89
C GLY A 123 -11.72 -10.69 6.41
N GLY A 124 -12.68 -11.27 7.12
CA GLY A 124 -12.79 -11.14 8.57
C GLY A 124 -12.94 -9.68 8.99
N HIS A 125 -12.01 -9.16 9.79
CA HIS A 125 -12.07 -7.75 10.22
C HIS A 125 -11.99 -6.78 9.03
N MET A 126 -11.25 -7.13 7.98
CA MET A 126 -11.07 -6.26 6.82
C MET A 126 -12.35 -6.04 6.01
N THR A 127 -13.34 -6.95 6.08
CA THR A 127 -14.62 -6.86 5.34
C THR A 127 -15.51 -5.71 5.82
N TYR A 128 -15.43 -5.34 7.10
CA TYR A 128 -16.36 -4.38 7.68
C TYR A 128 -15.72 -3.00 7.82
N LEU A 129 -16.33 -1.98 7.20
CA LEU A 129 -15.82 -0.59 7.20
C LEU A 129 -15.48 -0.06 8.61
N ALA A 130 -16.27 -0.42 9.62
CA ALA A 130 -16.08 0.06 11.00
C ALA A 130 -14.97 -0.66 11.76
N THR A 131 -14.57 -1.86 11.35
CA THR A 131 -13.61 -2.69 12.08
C THR A 131 -12.38 -3.06 11.26
N SER A 132 -12.32 -2.72 9.97
CA SER A 132 -11.17 -2.98 9.11
C SER A 132 -9.87 -2.39 9.64
N PRO A 133 -9.82 -1.19 10.27
CA PRO A 133 -8.58 -0.68 10.86
C PRO A 133 -8.09 -1.46 12.08
N ASN A 134 -8.89 -2.40 12.62
CA ASN A 134 -8.46 -3.27 13.72
C ASN A 134 -7.48 -4.34 13.26
N ASP A 135 -7.43 -4.65 11.95
CA ASP A 135 -6.39 -5.47 11.34
C ASP A 135 -5.22 -4.59 10.91
N PRO A 136 -3.99 -4.81 11.41
CA PRO A 136 -2.82 -4.04 10.99
C PRO A 136 -2.57 -4.03 9.47
N VAL A 137 -3.06 -5.04 8.73
CA VAL A 137 -3.00 -5.08 7.25
C VAL A 137 -3.71 -3.91 6.60
N PHE A 138 -4.73 -3.34 7.24
CA PHE A 138 -5.44 -2.15 6.78
C PHE A 138 -4.49 -1.02 6.39
N PHE A 139 -3.48 -0.77 7.22
CA PHE A 139 -2.56 0.33 7.00
C PHE A 139 -1.63 0.05 5.81
N LEU A 140 -1.18 -1.19 5.63
CA LEU A 140 -0.35 -1.60 4.50
C LEU A 140 -1.14 -1.51 3.17
N HIS A 141 -2.39 -1.96 3.17
CA HIS A 141 -3.32 -1.84 2.04
C HIS A 141 -3.53 -0.36 1.66
N HIS A 142 -3.93 0.47 2.63
CA HIS A 142 -4.18 1.89 2.36
C HIS A 142 -2.93 2.69 1.97
N THR A 143 -1.73 2.30 2.42
CA THR A 143 -0.50 2.89 1.88
C THR A 143 -0.20 2.47 0.45
N PHE A 144 -0.65 1.29 0.01
CA PHE A 144 -0.56 0.92 -1.41
C PHE A 144 -1.53 1.71 -2.27
N ILE A 145 -2.75 1.96 -1.77
CA ILE A 145 -3.70 2.86 -2.43
C ILE A 145 -3.12 4.27 -2.57
N ASP A 146 -2.53 4.81 -1.50
CA ASP A 146 -1.87 6.12 -1.55
C ASP A 146 -0.65 6.13 -2.49
N TYR A 147 0.12 5.03 -2.56
CA TYR A 147 1.19 4.86 -3.53
C TYR A 147 0.68 4.96 -4.98
N VAL A 148 -0.41 4.25 -5.32
CA VAL A 148 -0.99 4.32 -6.67
C VAL A 148 -1.55 5.71 -6.97
N TRP A 149 -2.21 6.33 -5.99
CA TRP A 149 -2.67 7.71 -6.09
C TRP A 149 -1.52 8.70 -6.34
N GLU A 150 -0.42 8.58 -5.60
CA GLU A 150 0.73 9.48 -5.75
C GLU A 150 1.46 9.25 -7.08
N MET A 151 1.57 8.01 -7.57
CA MET A 151 2.03 7.73 -8.94
C MET A 151 1.18 8.46 -9.98
N TRP A 152 -0.14 8.42 -9.83
CA TRP A 152 -1.05 9.12 -10.73
C TRP A 152 -0.83 10.63 -10.71
N ARG A 153 -0.71 11.22 -9.50
CA ARG A 153 -0.46 12.66 -9.34
C ARG A 153 0.85 13.10 -9.96
N GLN A 154 1.93 12.33 -9.78
CA GLN A 154 3.24 12.61 -10.39
C GLN A 154 3.17 12.59 -11.91
N LYS A 155 2.33 11.72 -12.49
CA LYS A 155 2.16 11.62 -13.93
C LYS A 155 1.28 12.74 -14.52
N HIS A 156 0.23 13.17 -13.82
CA HIS A 156 -0.81 14.04 -14.39
C HIS A 156 -0.82 15.48 -13.90
N GLN A 157 -0.21 15.77 -12.74
CA GLN A 157 -0.34 17.06 -12.08
C GLN A 157 1.02 17.66 -11.74
N ASN A 158 1.21 18.92 -12.13
CA ASN A 158 2.27 19.75 -11.56
C ASN A 158 1.91 20.22 -10.13
N LEU A 159 2.86 20.85 -9.44
CA LEU A 159 2.68 21.32 -8.05
C LEU A 159 1.45 22.24 -7.87
N HIS A 160 1.13 23.09 -8.84
CA HIS A 160 -0.04 23.98 -8.73
C HIS A 160 -1.36 23.20 -8.90
N GLN A 161 -1.42 22.33 -9.91
CA GLN A 161 -2.61 21.50 -10.19
C GLN A 161 -2.96 20.59 -9.02
N ARG A 162 -1.93 20.02 -8.39
CA ARG A 162 -2.05 19.19 -7.19
C ARG A 162 -2.88 19.84 -6.09
N GLU A 163 -2.81 21.16 -5.89
CA GLU A 163 -3.52 21.86 -4.82
C GLU A 163 -4.86 22.46 -5.25
N THR A 164 -5.13 22.52 -6.56
CA THR A 164 -6.27 23.27 -7.11
C THR A 164 -7.30 22.40 -7.82
N GLU A 165 -6.92 21.22 -8.32
CA GLU A 165 -7.80 20.32 -9.08
C GLU A 165 -8.60 19.36 -8.19
N TYR A 166 -9.19 19.86 -7.10
CA TYR A 166 -10.20 19.10 -6.36
C TYR A 166 -11.49 18.99 -7.21
N PRO A 167 -12.22 17.85 -7.22
CA PRO A 167 -13.44 17.71 -7.98
C PRO A 167 -14.47 18.79 -7.61
N PRO A 168 -15.17 19.38 -8.58
CA PRO A 168 -16.06 20.50 -8.30
C PRO A 168 -17.17 20.11 -7.33
N ASP A 169 -17.43 20.98 -6.35
CA ASP A 169 -18.55 20.82 -5.43
C ASP A 169 -19.88 20.91 -6.18
N GLY A 170 -20.84 20.07 -5.79
CA GLY A 170 -22.17 20.07 -6.41
C GLY A 170 -22.83 18.69 -6.42
N PRO A 171 -23.84 18.47 -7.28
CA PRO A 171 -24.58 17.22 -7.32
C PRO A 171 -23.73 15.97 -7.58
N ARG A 172 -22.51 16.13 -8.12
CA ARG A 172 -21.58 15.03 -8.40
C ARG A 172 -20.51 14.80 -7.32
N SER A 173 -20.56 15.53 -6.20
CA SER A 173 -19.58 15.40 -5.11
C SER A 173 -19.88 14.23 -4.17
N CYS A 174 -20.67 13.23 -4.58
CA CYS A 174 -21.08 12.09 -3.74
C CYS A 174 -21.70 12.45 -2.37
N GLY A 175 -22.16 13.68 -2.18
CA GLY A 175 -22.71 14.21 -0.93
C GLY A 175 -21.89 15.34 -0.32
N VAL A 176 -22.48 16.01 0.67
CA VAL A 176 -21.86 17.21 1.30
C VAL A 176 -20.56 16.90 2.04
N LEU A 177 -20.39 15.69 2.55
CA LEU A 177 -19.20 15.31 3.33
C LEU A 177 -17.93 15.17 2.48
N TYR A 178 -18.05 14.97 1.17
CA TYR A 178 -16.92 14.83 0.25
C TYR A 178 -16.61 16.12 -0.53
N GLN A 179 -17.31 17.22 -0.22
CA GLN A 179 -17.03 18.52 -0.81
C GLN A 179 -15.68 19.06 -0.36
N SER A 180 -15.08 19.91 -1.17
CA SER A 180 -13.71 20.40 -1.02
C SER A 180 -13.46 21.07 0.34
N ASP A 181 -14.39 21.92 0.77
CA ASP A 181 -14.33 22.68 2.02
C ASP A 181 -14.93 21.96 3.23
N SER A 182 -15.45 20.74 3.05
CA SER A 182 -15.98 19.93 4.15
C SER A 182 -14.85 19.36 5.01
N GLN A 183 -15.11 19.31 6.32
CA GLN A 183 -14.18 18.76 7.29
C GLN A 183 -14.03 17.24 7.10
N MET A 184 -12.78 16.79 7.00
CA MET A 184 -12.41 15.38 7.03
C MET A 184 -12.50 14.85 8.46
N LYS A 185 -13.70 14.45 8.88
CA LYS A 185 -13.93 13.97 10.25
C LYS A 185 -13.13 12.70 10.55
N PRO A 186 -12.61 12.54 11.79
CA PRO A 186 -12.72 13.45 12.94
C PRO A 186 -11.62 14.53 13.00
N PHE A 187 -10.84 14.71 11.93
CA PHE A 187 -9.68 15.60 11.91
C PHE A 187 -10.08 17.06 11.68
N ASP A 188 -9.27 17.98 12.20
CA ASP A 188 -9.44 19.42 11.98
C ASP A 188 -8.75 19.86 10.66
N MET A 189 -9.18 19.25 9.56
CA MET A 189 -8.71 19.57 8.21
C MET A 189 -9.85 19.44 7.21
N LYS A 190 -9.77 20.17 6.09
CA LYS A 190 -10.72 20.04 4.98
C LYS A 190 -10.30 18.91 4.05
N ASN A 191 -11.23 18.40 3.26
CA ASN A 191 -10.92 17.36 2.27
C ASN A 191 -9.85 17.84 1.26
N LYS A 192 -9.97 19.08 0.76
CA LYS A 192 -8.99 19.65 -0.16
C LYS A 192 -7.60 19.83 0.44
N ASP A 193 -7.50 19.98 1.76
CA ASP A 193 -6.21 20.11 2.43
C ASP A 193 -5.40 18.82 2.30
N GLY A 194 -6.05 17.66 2.13
CA GLY A 194 -5.38 16.38 1.87
C GLY A 194 -4.61 16.34 0.54
N LEU A 195 -4.84 17.29 -0.36
CA LEU A 195 -4.09 17.43 -1.61
C LEU A 195 -2.83 18.31 -1.49
N GLY A 196 -2.63 18.98 -0.34
CA GLY A 196 -1.56 19.95 -0.15
C GLY A 196 -0.17 19.39 -0.48
N ASN A 197 0.68 20.19 -1.14
CA ASN A 197 2.06 19.79 -1.44
C ASN A 197 2.92 19.64 -0.18
N ASN A 198 2.52 20.27 0.92
CA ASN A 198 3.15 20.10 2.23
C ASN A 198 3.17 18.64 2.69
N TYR A 199 2.16 17.82 2.34
CA TYR A 199 2.19 16.39 2.64
C TYR A 199 3.16 15.63 1.74
N HIS A 200 3.22 15.98 0.46
CA HIS A 200 4.11 15.36 -0.52
C HIS A 200 5.58 15.51 -0.14
N SER A 201 6.00 16.66 0.41
CA SER A 201 7.38 16.84 0.87
C SER A 201 7.76 15.97 2.09
N LEU A 202 6.80 15.30 2.75
CA LEU A 202 7.04 14.54 3.97
C LEU A 202 7.29 13.05 3.74
N TYR A 203 7.12 12.57 2.51
CA TYR A 203 7.27 11.16 2.17
C TYR A 203 7.63 10.97 0.71
N THR A 204 8.33 9.88 0.43
CA THR A 204 8.54 9.33 -0.90
C THR A 204 8.19 7.85 -0.86
N TYR A 205 7.73 7.26 -1.97
CA TYR A 205 7.53 5.83 -2.04
C TYR A 205 8.69 5.18 -2.80
N ALA A 206 9.24 4.10 -2.25
CA ALA A 206 10.02 3.18 -3.06
C ALA A 206 9.14 2.62 -4.18
N PRO A 207 9.67 2.42 -5.40
CA PRO A 207 8.89 1.85 -6.50
C PRO A 207 8.58 0.38 -6.24
N SER A 208 7.47 -0.10 -6.84
CA SER A 208 7.17 -1.53 -6.92
C SER A 208 8.35 -2.32 -7.50
N PRO A 209 8.73 -3.46 -6.89
CA PRO A 209 9.91 -4.23 -7.28
C PRO A 209 9.74 -4.85 -8.68
N THR A 210 10.77 -4.70 -9.51
CA THR A 210 10.87 -5.29 -10.85
C THR A 210 11.99 -6.32 -10.92
N CYS A 211 11.94 -7.23 -11.91
CA CYS A 211 13.07 -8.12 -12.16
C CYS A 211 14.27 -7.29 -12.62
N GLY A 212 15.32 -7.23 -11.80
CA GLY A 212 16.61 -6.68 -12.21
C GLY A 212 17.35 -7.68 -13.10
N ASN A 213 18.50 -8.17 -12.63
CA ASN A 213 19.27 -9.22 -13.29
C ASN A 213 18.63 -10.63 -13.14
N GLY A 214 17.33 -10.75 -13.44
CA GLY A 214 16.55 -11.98 -13.22
C GLY A 214 16.27 -12.28 -11.75
N LEU A 215 16.45 -11.30 -10.86
CA LEU A 215 16.23 -11.42 -9.42
C LEU A 215 15.34 -10.27 -8.93
N CYS A 216 14.58 -10.56 -7.88
CA CYS A 216 13.84 -9.58 -7.10
C CYS A 216 14.56 -9.34 -5.77
N SER A 217 14.41 -8.14 -5.22
CA SER A 217 15.04 -7.79 -3.95
C SER A 217 14.37 -8.49 -2.78
N GLY A 218 15.16 -9.09 -1.89
CA GLY A 218 14.71 -9.71 -0.65
C GLY A 218 14.30 -11.18 -0.79
N ASP A 219 14.02 -11.82 0.35
CA ASP A 219 13.77 -13.27 0.44
C ASP A 219 12.32 -13.68 0.15
N TYR A 220 11.43 -12.70 0.03
CA TYR A 220 9.98 -12.90 -0.03
C TYR A 220 9.39 -12.79 -1.44
N LEU A 221 10.21 -12.41 -2.43
CA LEU A 221 9.79 -12.26 -3.81
C LEU A 221 10.60 -13.19 -4.71
N PHE A 222 10.02 -13.54 -5.85
CA PHE A 222 10.74 -14.22 -6.92
C PHE A 222 10.53 -13.48 -8.23
N CYS A 223 11.52 -13.58 -9.12
CA CYS A 223 11.40 -13.02 -10.45
C CYS A 223 10.72 -14.04 -11.38
N ASN A 224 9.56 -13.67 -11.90
CA ASN A 224 8.94 -14.39 -13.00
C ASN A 224 9.58 -13.90 -14.31
N THR A 225 10.61 -14.60 -14.76
CA THR A 225 11.37 -14.21 -15.97
C THR A 225 10.55 -14.31 -17.26
N ASN A 226 9.40 -14.99 -17.25
CA ASN A 226 8.50 -15.01 -18.40
C ASN A 226 7.77 -13.66 -18.58
N THR A 227 7.42 -13.00 -17.48
CA THR A 227 6.72 -11.71 -17.50
C THR A 227 7.67 -10.53 -17.28
N GLY A 228 8.88 -10.77 -16.75
CA GLY A 228 9.85 -9.74 -16.42
C GLY A 228 9.52 -9.00 -15.12
N PHE A 229 8.62 -9.54 -14.31
CA PHE A 229 8.15 -8.89 -13.09
C PHE A 229 8.35 -9.75 -11.84
N CYS A 230 8.44 -9.07 -10.69
CA CYS A 230 8.41 -9.73 -9.40
C CYS A 230 7.01 -10.19 -9.04
N SER A 231 6.96 -11.30 -8.31
CA SER A 231 5.77 -11.84 -7.67
C SER A 231 6.12 -12.28 -6.25
N ALA A 232 5.12 -12.31 -5.37
CA ALA A 232 5.27 -12.82 -4.01
C ALA A 232 5.67 -14.30 -4.05
N LYS A 233 6.56 -14.75 -3.16
CA LYS A 233 6.79 -16.19 -2.99
C LYS A 233 5.57 -16.87 -2.40
N VAL A 234 5.37 -18.12 -2.77
CA VAL A 234 4.34 -19.01 -2.24
C VAL A 234 4.81 -19.58 -0.91
N ARG A 235 3.94 -19.56 0.10
CA ARG A 235 4.21 -20.10 1.44
C ARG A 235 4.40 -21.63 1.40
N PRO A 236 5.07 -22.22 2.40
CA PRO A 236 5.16 -23.68 2.52
C PRO A 236 3.77 -24.35 2.47
N GLY A 237 3.65 -25.41 1.67
CA GLY A 237 2.41 -26.15 1.40
C GLY A 237 1.46 -25.51 0.38
N GLY A 238 1.73 -24.27 -0.03
CA GLY A 238 0.90 -23.52 -0.98
C GLY A 238 0.96 -24.05 -2.41
N ASP A 239 0.02 -23.58 -3.23
CA ASP A 239 -0.06 -23.89 -4.66
C ASP A 239 0.98 -23.09 -5.47
N CYS A 240 1.86 -23.82 -6.15
CA CYS A 240 2.87 -23.26 -7.05
C CYS A 240 2.76 -23.86 -8.46
N THR A 241 1.59 -24.34 -8.85
CA THR A 241 1.35 -24.92 -10.19
C THR A 241 1.81 -23.96 -11.29
N ASN A 242 2.61 -24.47 -12.25
CA ASN A 242 3.23 -23.73 -13.35
C ASN A 242 4.34 -22.74 -12.93
N LEU A 243 4.83 -22.82 -11.69
CA LEU A 243 5.93 -22.03 -11.16
C LEU A 243 7.17 -22.86 -10.82
N GLU A 244 7.25 -24.11 -11.28
CA GLU A 244 8.34 -25.06 -11.00
C GLU A 244 9.71 -24.59 -11.49
N GLN A 245 9.74 -23.79 -12.56
CA GLN A 245 10.96 -23.24 -13.16
C GLN A 245 11.54 -22.03 -12.40
N PHE A 246 10.85 -21.51 -11.40
CA PHE A 246 11.25 -20.33 -10.65
C PHE A 246 11.59 -20.67 -9.20
N ASP A 247 12.31 -19.77 -8.52
CA ASP A 247 12.48 -19.78 -7.06
C ASP A 247 11.20 -19.27 -6.36
N SER A 248 10.07 -19.90 -6.69
CA SER A 248 8.71 -19.42 -6.35
C SER A 248 8.27 -19.73 -4.93
N CYS A 249 8.92 -20.67 -4.24
CA CYS A 249 8.51 -21.11 -2.91
C CYS A 249 9.40 -20.53 -1.80
N PHE A 250 8.78 -20.05 -0.73
CA PHE A 250 9.49 -19.52 0.43
C PHE A 250 10.08 -20.64 1.28
N ASN A 251 11.41 -20.64 1.48
CA ASN A 251 12.14 -21.65 2.26
C ASN A 251 11.84 -23.11 1.86
N SER A 252 11.48 -23.34 0.60
CA SER A 252 11.09 -24.64 0.08
C SER A 252 11.26 -24.63 -1.44
N ALA A 253 10.94 -25.74 -2.13
CA ALA A 253 10.94 -25.79 -3.58
C ALA A 253 9.54 -26.13 -4.11
N CYS A 254 9.25 -25.68 -5.33
CA CYS A 254 8.03 -26.06 -6.02
C CYS A 254 8.20 -27.46 -6.63
N VAL A 255 7.47 -28.44 -6.10
CA VAL A 255 7.53 -29.83 -6.54
C VAL A 255 6.12 -30.33 -6.78
N ASN A 256 5.82 -30.71 -8.02
CA ASN A 256 4.49 -31.18 -8.44
C ASN A 256 3.37 -30.18 -8.07
N GLY A 257 3.54 -28.89 -8.40
CA GLY A 257 2.58 -27.83 -8.10
C GLY A 257 2.41 -27.48 -6.62
N ARG A 258 3.26 -27.97 -5.71
CA ARG A 258 3.21 -27.63 -4.28
C ARG A 258 4.56 -27.20 -3.73
N CYS A 259 4.55 -26.18 -2.88
CA CYS A 259 5.72 -25.78 -2.12
C CYS A 259 6.00 -26.79 -1.02
N THR A 260 6.97 -27.67 -1.25
CA THR A 260 7.36 -28.71 -0.29
C THR A 260 8.76 -28.44 0.22
N GLN A 261 9.03 -28.81 1.48
CA GLN A 261 10.40 -28.83 1.98
C GLN A 261 11.18 -29.81 1.11
N SER A 262 12.10 -29.29 0.31
CA SER A 262 13.07 -30.16 -0.34
C SER A 262 14.00 -30.72 0.74
N ASP A 263 14.24 -32.03 0.71
CA ASP A 263 15.28 -32.72 1.48
C ASP A 263 16.69 -32.10 1.26
N VAL A 264 16.82 -31.20 0.27
CA VAL A 264 18.02 -30.43 -0.08
C VAL A 264 18.40 -29.37 0.97
N LEU A 265 17.53 -29.02 1.93
CA LEU A 265 17.92 -28.15 3.05
C LEU A 265 18.82 -28.85 4.09
N SER A 266 18.99 -30.17 4.02
CA SER A 266 19.99 -30.89 4.84
C SER A 266 21.44 -30.56 4.49
N VAL A 267 21.71 -29.81 3.42
CA VAL A 267 23.07 -29.45 2.98
C VAL A 267 23.47 -28.01 3.35
N LYS A 268 22.51 -27.11 3.66
CA LYS A 268 22.84 -25.72 4.04
C LYS A 268 23.19 -25.53 5.53
N ASP A 269 23.01 -26.56 6.35
CA ASP A 269 23.33 -26.55 7.78
C ASP A 269 24.74 -27.08 8.11
N GLN A 270 25.58 -27.32 7.10
CA GLN A 270 27.00 -27.60 7.28
C GLN A 270 27.85 -26.40 6.83
N ARG A 271 27.75 -25.29 7.55
CA ARG A 271 28.93 -24.42 7.66
C ARG A 271 29.89 -25.08 8.65
N PRO A 272 31.17 -25.30 8.30
CA PRO A 272 32.13 -25.81 9.27
C PRO A 272 32.20 -24.83 10.43
N ASN A 273 32.12 -25.38 11.65
CA ASN A 273 32.39 -24.66 12.89
C ASN A 273 33.66 -23.82 12.71
N ALA A 274 33.54 -22.50 12.89
CA ALA A 274 34.70 -21.65 13.04
C ALA A 274 35.47 -22.16 14.27
N VAL A 275 36.67 -22.67 14.00
CA VAL A 275 37.64 -23.14 14.98
C VAL A 275 38.02 -21.96 15.88
N GLU A 276 37.91 -22.14 17.20
CA GLU A 276 38.54 -21.26 18.18
C GLU A 276 40.05 -21.23 17.90
N ALA A 277 40.58 -20.04 17.60
CA ALA A 277 42.01 -19.80 17.54
C ALA A 277 42.44 -19.07 18.81
N ASP A 278 43.21 -19.79 19.61
CA ASP A 278 43.92 -19.38 20.81
C ASP A 278 45.00 -18.32 20.51
N ASP A 279 45.30 -17.52 21.54
CA ASP A 279 46.18 -16.35 21.56
C ASP A 279 47.66 -16.66 21.19
N THR A 280 48.35 -15.71 20.53
CA THR A 280 49.66 -15.14 20.96
C THR A 280 50.30 -14.15 19.94
N ILE A 281 50.45 -12.88 20.39
CA ILE A 281 51.62 -11.93 20.28
C ILE A 281 52.08 -11.50 18.84
N SER A 282 52.21 -10.23 18.43
CA SER A 282 52.85 -9.05 19.07
C SER A 282 52.47 -7.71 18.41
N LEU A 283 52.68 -6.63 19.17
CA LEU A 283 52.41 -5.21 18.91
C LEU A 283 53.05 -4.61 17.64
N ALA A 284 52.29 -3.74 16.96
CA ALA A 284 52.76 -2.43 16.50
C ALA A 284 51.60 -1.42 16.57
N VAL A 285 51.88 -0.23 17.12
CA VAL A 285 50.91 0.81 17.49
C VAL A 285 50.96 2.00 16.52
N ALA A 286 49.77 2.57 16.28
CA ALA A 286 49.39 3.93 15.85
C ALA A 286 49.08 4.19 14.35
N PRO A 287 48.19 5.17 14.03
CA PRO A 287 47.11 5.77 14.82
C PRO A 287 45.72 5.71 14.12
N ALA A 288 44.69 5.97 14.92
CA ALA A 288 43.28 5.96 14.56
C ALA A 288 42.87 7.04 13.54
N VAL A 289 42.00 6.66 12.60
CA VAL A 289 41.10 7.56 11.88
C VAL A 289 39.72 6.88 11.85
N SER A 290 38.73 7.65 12.34
CA SER A 290 37.30 7.41 12.52
C SER A 290 36.62 6.30 11.69
N ASP A 291 35.98 5.37 12.40
CA ASP A 291 34.96 4.45 11.91
C ASP A 291 33.58 5.13 11.80
N ASP A 292 32.97 5.08 10.62
CA ASP A 292 31.51 5.07 10.45
C ASP A 292 31.07 3.61 10.21
N PRO A 293 30.16 3.02 11.00
CA PRO A 293 29.66 1.69 10.72
C PRO A 293 28.59 1.75 9.62
N VAL A 294 28.92 1.15 8.47
CA VAL A 294 27.94 0.74 7.46
C VAL A 294 26.98 -0.26 8.11
N ALA A 295 25.75 0.17 8.37
CA ALA A 295 24.68 -0.70 8.83
C ALA A 295 24.13 -1.49 7.63
N THR A 296 24.44 -2.79 7.61
CA THR A 296 23.81 -3.78 6.74
C THR A 296 22.37 -4.01 7.21
N ALA A 297 21.39 -3.36 6.59
CA ALA A 297 19.98 -3.66 6.80
C ALA A 297 19.53 -4.74 5.81
N ALA A 298 18.97 -5.83 6.34
CA ALA A 298 18.28 -6.85 5.55
C ALA A 298 16.97 -6.25 4.99
N SER A 299 16.87 -6.16 3.67
CA SER A 299 15.70 -5.64 2.98
C SER A 299 14.51 -6.59 3.11
N ILE A 300 13.49 -6.16 3.84
CA ILE A 300 12.13 -6.71 3.76
C ILE A 300 11.50 -6.14 2.48
N ALA A 301 10.76 -6.96 1.73
CA ALA A 301 9.97 -6.53 0.57
C ALA A 301 8.76 -5.69 1.03
N LEU A 302 9.07 -4.50 1.50
CA LEU A 302 8.18 -3.49 2.03
C LEU A 302 8.86 -2.17 1.63
N GLY A 303 8.27 -1.44 0.69
CA GLY A 303 8.87 -0.19 0.21
C GLY A 303 8.98 0.82 1.35
N VAL A 304 10.18 1.33 1.59
CA VAL A 304 10.48 2.27 2.67
C VAL A 304 10.21 3.69 2.20
N VAL A 305 9.48 4.44 3.03
CA VAL A 305 9.33 5.89 2.89
C VAL A 305 10.50 6.61 3.56
N THR A 306 11.26 7.41 2.82
CA THR A 306 12.30 8.28 3.41
C THR A 306 11.88 9.75 3.33
N SER A 307 12.25 10.54 4.34
CA SER A 307 12.04 12.00 4.39
C SER A 307 13.36 12.73 4.58
N GLU A 308 13.73 13.64 3.68
CA GLU A 308 14.85 14.58 3.86
C GLU A 308 14.32 15.96 4.28
N THR A 309 15.02 16.60 5.22
CA THR A 309 14.74 17.96 5.71
C THR A 309 15.24 19.02 4.73
N ALA A 310 14.36 19.90 4.26
CA ALA A 310 14.73 21.05 3.42
C ALA A 310 15.05 22.30 4.27
N THR A 311 16.21 22.92 4.01
CA THR A 311 16.58 24.27 4.49
C THR A 311 16.11 25.34 3.51
N GLU A 312 15.40 26.36 4.02
CA GLU A 312 14.93 27.54 3.31
C GLU A 312 16.08 28.45 2.81
N GLN A 313 15.94 28.98 1.59
CA GLN A 313 16.55 30.25 1.19
C GLN A 313 15.50 31.16 0.55
N SER A 314 15.22 32.25 1.23
CA SER A 314 14.38 33.38 0.82
C SER A 314 14.98 34.13 -0.38
N LYS A 315 14.13 34.49 -1.35
CA LYS A 315 14.35 35.68 -2.18
C LYS A 315 13.01 36.36 -2.50
N GLU A 316 12.85 37.56 -1.96
CA GLU A 316 11.88 38.56 -2.37
C GLU A 316 12.00 38.88 -3.86
N GLN A 317 10.87 39.07 -4.53
CA GLN A 317 10.75 40.10 -5.54
C GLN A 317 9.30 40.59 -5.66
N ASP A 318 9.18 41.86 -5.30
CA ASP A 318 8.04 42.77 -5.39
C ASP A 318 7.84 43.23 -6.84
N THR A 319 6.59 43.20 -7.33
CA THR A 319 6.07 44.19 -8.29
C THR A 319 4.55 44.22 -8.27
N ASP A 320 4.03 45.30 -7.69
CA ASP A 320 2.69 45.89 -7.84
C ASP A 320 2.34 46.20 -9.32
N GLN A 321 1.09 45.99 -9.74
CA GLN A 321 0.26 46.95 -10.51
C GLN A 321 -1.21 46.48 -10.70
N ARG A 322 -2.10 47.25 -10.09
CA ARG A 322 -3.56 47.49 -10.33
C ARG A 322 -4.10 47.25 -11.76
N GLN A 323 -5.32 46.71 -11.89
CA GLN A 323 -6.61 47.42 -12.16
C GLN A 323 -7.75 46.45 -12.60
N GLN A 324 -8.91 46.54 -11.96
CA GLN A 324 -10.26 46.06 -12.36
C GLN A 324 -11.04 47.23 -13.02
N PRO A 325 -12.32 47.09 -13.45
CA PRO A 325 -13.06 45.98 -14.10
C PRO A 325 -13.86 46.48 -15.34
N ASP A 326 -14.58 45.61 -16.06
CA ASP A 326 -15.81 46.04 -16.76
C ASP A 326 -16.78 44.89 -17.04
N THR A 327 -18.06 45.25 -17.03
CA THR A 327 -19.29 44.45 -16.94
C THR A 327 -20.04 44.27 -18.27
N LEU A 328 -20.97 43.29 -18.26
CA LEU A 328 -22.24 43.17 -19.04
C LEU A 328 -22.18 42.69 -20.51
N PHE A 329 -22.87 41.58 -20.82
CA PHE A 329 -24.23 41.59 -21.42
C PHE A 329 -24.82 40.18 -21.49
N ALA A 330 -26.14 40.11 -21.27
CA ALA A 330 -26.99 38.92 -21.29
C ALA A 330 -27.58 38.65 -22.69
N THR A 331 -27.97 37.39 -22.95
CA THR A 331 -29.18 37.05 -23.72
C THR A 331 -29.69 35.65 -23.34
N GLU A 332 -30.99 35.59 -23.06
CA GLU A 332 -31.84 34.42 -22.83
C GLU A 332 -32.08 33.61 -24.12
N ASN A 333 -32.35 32.29 -23.99
CA ASN A 333 -33.48 31.64 -24.67
C ASN A 333 -33.77 30.22 -24.12
N THR A 334 -34.93 30.12 -23.48
CA THR A 334 -36.02 29.13 -23.57
C THR A 334 -35.77 27.63 -23.85
N ASP A 335 -36.24 26.83 -22.86
CA ASP A 335 -37.25 25.75 -22.97
C ASP A 335 -36.89 24.39 -23.61
N SER A 336 -36.87 23.32 -22.79
CA SER A 336 -37.85 22.22 -22.91
C SER A 336 -37.78 21.27 -21.71
N SER A 337 -38.96 21.03 -21.14
CA SER A 337 -39.27 20.00 -20.16
C SER A 337 -38.95 18.58 -20.67
N LYS A 338 -38.57 17.66 -19.77
CA LYS A 338 -39.14 16.30 -19.67
C LYS A 338 -38.71 15.56 -18.40
N ASP A 339 -39.72 15.26 -17.60
CA ASP A 339 -39.99 14.03 -16.84
C ASP A 339 -39.01 13.57 -15.76
N VAL A 340 -39.42 13.92 -14.53
CA VAL A 340 -39.06 13.33 -13.25
C VAL A 340 -39.64 11.92 -13.14
N ILE A 341 -38.79 10.92 -12.88
CA ILE A 341 -39.23 9.62 -12.34
C ILE A 341 -38.58 9.45 -10.97
N THR A 342 -39.39 9.68 -9.94
CA THR A 342 -39.11 9.37 -8.54
C THR A 342 -39.31 7.87 -8.32
N VAL A 343 -38.28 7.15 -7.87
CA VAL A 343 -38.45 5.83 -7.24
C VAL A 343 -38.06 5.96 -5.78
N THR A 344 -39.07 5.90 -4.92
CA THR A 344 -38.96 5.78 -3.48
C THR A 344 -38.66 4.33 -3.12
N GLU A 345 -37.54 4.06 -2.44
CA GLU A 345 -37.35 2.81 -1.71
C GLU A 345 -37.55 3.04 -0.21
N SER A 346 -38.47 2.25 0.33
CA SER A 346 -38.85 2.14 1.73
C SER A 346 -37.87 1.24 2.47
N LEU A 347 -37.37 1.76 3.59
CA LEU A 347 -36.67 0.99 4.62
C LEU A 347 -37.63 0.01 5.30
N SER A 348 -37.20 -1.25 5.45
CA SER A 348 -37.55 -2.14 6.55
C SER A 348 -36.37 -3.04 6.88
#